data_AF-A0A2H0HCU8-F1
#
_entry.id   AF-A0A2H0HCU8-F1
#
_cell.length_a   1.000
_cell.length_b   1.000
_cell.length_c   1.000
_cell.angle_alpha   90.00
_cell.angle_beta   90.00
_cell.angle_gamma   90.00
#
_symmetry.space_group_name_H-M   'P 1'
#
loop_
_entity.id
_entity.type
_entity.pdbx_description
1 polymer ?
#
loop_
_entity_poly.entity_id
_entity_poly.type
_entity_poly.pdbx_seq_one_letter_code
_entity_poly.pdbx_strand_id
1 'polypeptide(L)' 'MRALEFKSKIKDNQILIPTKLQSELRTNGEKDVRVIVLVDDSDIYDDLIFQQTTQSQFLKGYADSDSIYDN' A
#
# COMPACT_ATOMS: atom_id res chain seq x y z
N MET A 1 11.87 -15.86 7.61
CA MET A 1 11.13 -14.71 8.19
C MET A 1 9.73 -15.17 8.56
N ARG A 2 9.19 -14.77 9.72
CA ARG A 2 7.83 -15.12 10.17
C ARG A 2 6.99 -13.85 10.20
N ALA A 3 5.81 -13.87 9.57
CA ALA A 3 4.87 -12.76 9.60
C ALA A 3 3.94 -12.89 10.82
N LEU A 4 3.62 -11.76 11.46
CA LEU A 4 2.63 -11.66 12.53
C LEU A 4 1.52 -10.72 12.06
N GLU A 5 0.30 -11.23 11.95
CA GLU A 5 -0.87 -10.45 11.56
C GLU A 5 -1.70 -10.10 12.79
N PHE A 6 -2.08 -8.83 12.90
CA PHE A 6 -2.97 -8.35 13.96
C PHE A 6 -3.77 -7.14 13.51
N LYS A 7 -5.02 -7.05 13.99
CA LYS A 7 -5.83 -5.85 13.82
C LYS A 7 -5.39 -4.80 14.82
N SER A 8 -5.13 -3.59 14.34
CA SER A 8 -4.82 -2.43 15.18
C SER A 8 -5.34 -1.15 14.54
N LYS A 9 -5.22 -0.06 15.29
CA LYS A 9 -5.51 1.29 14.83
C LYS A 9 -4.20 2.07 14.72
N ILE A 10 -4.13 2.95 13.72
CA ILE A 10 -3.08 3.96 13.64
C ILE A 10 -3.51 5.13 14.52
N LYS A 11 -2.63 5.56 15.44
CA LYS A 11 -2.83 6.74 16.28
C LYS A 11 -1.51 7.52 16.31
N ASP A 12 -1.56 8.83 16.06
CA ASP A 12 -0.38 9.70 16.06
C ASP A 12 0.75 9.19 15.15
N ASN A 13 0.38 8.71 13.95
CA ASN A 13 1.26 8.04 12.97
C ASN A 13 1.99 6.79 13.51
N GLN A 14 1.47 6.15 14.56
CA GLN A 14 2.02 4.94 15.14
C GLN A 14 1.01 3.79 15.09
N ILE A 15 1.49 2.59 14.73
CA ILE A 15 0.71 1.36 14.82
C ILE A 15 0.87 0.80 16.23
N LEU A 16 -0.22 0.75 16.99
CA LEU A 16 -0.19 0.21 18.34
C LEU A 16 -0.08 -1.32 18.30
N ILE A 17 0.98 -1.87 18.88
CA ILE A 17 1.17 -3.32 18.94
C ILE A 17 0.41 -3.88 20.16
N PRO A 18 -0.48 -4.86 19.98
CA PRO A 18 -1.19 -5.51 21.09
C PRO A 18 -0.22 -6.11 22.12
N THR A 19 -0.54 -5.99 23.41
CA THR A 19 0.31 -6.45 24.52
C THR A 19 0.72 -7.93 24.41
N LYS A 20 -0.17 -8.78 23.88
CA LYS A 20 0.11 -10.21 23.63
C LYS A 20 1.28 -10.44 22.66
N LEU A 21 1.49 -9.53 21.70
CA LEU A 21 2.55 -9.62 20.70
C LEU A 21 3.81 -8.85 21.10
N GLN A 22 3.69 -7.91 22.06
CA GLN A 22 4.85 -7.18 22.56
C GLN A 22 5.88 -8.12 23.21
N SER A 23 5.45 -9.17 23.91
CA SER A 23 6.36 -10.18 24.45
C SER A 23 7.12 -10.94 23.36
N GLU A 24 6.45 -11.30 22.26
CA GLU A 24 7.11 -11.98 21.12
C GLU A 24 8.10 -11.07 20.37
N LEU A 25 7.81 -9.77 20.32
CA LEU A 25 8.64 -8.76 19.65
C LEU A 25 9.81 -8.27 20.52
N ARG A 26 9.62 -8.18 21.84
CA ARG A 26 10.66 -7.77 22.81
C ARG A 26 11.83 -8.73 22.90
N THR A 27 11.64 -10.01 22.60
CA THR A 27 12.72 -11.02 22.58
C THR A 27 13.81 -10.73 21.53
N ASN A 28 13.57 -9.75 20.64
CA ASN A 28 14.44 -9.39 19.52
C ASN A 28 14.89 -7.92 19.56
N GLY A 29 15.15 -7.36 20.75
CA GLY A 29 15.60 -5.98 20.93
C GLY A 29 16.68 -5.59 19.91
N GLU A 30 16.34 -4.62 19.06
CA GLU A 30 17.17 -4.05 17.96
C GLU A 30 17.39 -4.95 16.72
N LYS A 31 16.34 -5.63 16.23
CA LYS A 31 16.37 -6.21 14.88
C LYS A 31 15.55 -5.39 13.90
N ASP A 32 16.10 -5.23 12.69
CA ASP A 32 15.35 -4.69 11.56
C ASP A 32 14.16 -5.59 11.25
N VAL A 33 12.96 -5.01 11.23
CA VAL A 33 11.71 -5.70 10.92
C VAL A 33 11.15 -5.20 9.60
N ARG A 34 10.67 -6.14 8.78
CA ARG A 34 9.88 -5.80 7.59
C ARG A 34 8.41 -5.68 8.00
N VAL A 35 7.83 -4.49 7.80
CA VAL A 35 6.42 -4.22 8.11
C VAL A 35 5.61 -4.25 6.82
N ILE A 36 4.48 -4.95 6.84
CA ILE A 36 3.48 -4.94 5.76
C ILE A 36 2.19 -4.39 6.37
N VAL A 37 1.71 -3.27 5.84
CA VAL A 37 0.47 -2.62 6.29
C VAL A 37 -0.58 -2.83 5.20
N LEU A 38 -1.71 -3.41 5.57
CA LEU A 38 -2.88 -3.50 4.71
C LEU A 38 -3.88 -2.46 5.23
N VAL A 39 -4.19 -1.47 4.40
CA VAL A 39 -5.19 -0.44 4.68
C VAL A 39 -6.44 -0.79 3.88
N ASP A 40 -7.59 -0.66 4.52
CA ASP A 40 -8.89 -0.85 3.86
C ASP A 40 -9.19 0.44 3.08
N ASP A 41 -8.73 0.49 1.82
CA ASP A 41 -8.99 1.59 0.89
C ASP A 41 -10.44 1.49 0.41
N SER A 42 -11.36 1.92 1.28
CA SER A 42 -12.74 2.16 0.85
C SER A 42 -12.77 3.42 -0.02
N ASP A 43 -12.71 3.17 -1.33
CA ASP A 43 -13.38 3.89 -2.42
C ASP A 43 -12.70 5.09 -3.09
N ILE A 44 -11.61 5.67 -2.58
CA ILE A 44 -11.04 6.89 -3.21
C ILE A 44 -9.65 6.70 -3.82
N TYR A 45 -8.75 5.99 -3.12
CA TYR A 45 -7.35 5.90 -3.55
C TYR A 45 -7.15 4.84 -4.64
N ASP A 46 -7.88 3.73 -4.55
CA ASP A 46 -7.75 2.60 -5.48
C ASP A 46 -8.30 2.96 -6.88
N ASP A 47 -9.43 3.67 -6.94
CA ASP A 47 -10.02 4.15 -8.20
C ASP A 47 -9.10 5.16 -8.93
N LEU A 48 -8.49 6.09 -8.19
CA LEU A 48 -7.58 7.07 -8.77
C LEU A 48 -6.32 6.40 -9.36
N ILE A 49 -5.72 5.49 -8.59
CA ILE A 49 -4.53 4.74 -9.01
C ILE A 49 -4.87 3.83 -10.19
N PHE A 50 -6.02 3.15 -10.15
CA PHE A 50 -6.50 2.29 -11.22
C PHE A 50 -6.76 3.08 -12.50
N GLN A 51 -7.45 4.23 -12.43
CA GLN A 51 -7.71 5.09 -13.58
C GLN A 51 -6.41 5.59 -14.21
N GLN A 52 -5.48 6.12 -13.40
CA GLN A 52 -4.20 6.62 -13.89
C GLN A 52 -3.36 5.51 -14.54
N THR A 53 -3.33 4.33 -13.91
CA THR A 53 -2.59 3.18 -14.43
C THR A 53 -3.20 2.68 -15.74
N THR A 54 -4.54 2.58 -15.80
CA THR A 54 -5.25 2.12 -17.00
C THR A 54 -5.07 3.11 -18.14
N GLN A 55 -5.21 4.41 -17.90
CA GLN A 55 -4.95 5.45 -18.89
C GLN A 55 -3.53 5.36 -19.45
N SER A 56 -2.52 5.28 -18.56
CA SER A 56 -1.12 5.18 -18.95
C SER A 56 -0.83 3.93 -19.78
N GLN A 57 -1.35 2.76 -19.36
CA GLN A 57 -1.12 1.50 -20.09
C GLN A 57 -1.91 1.42 -21.41
N PHE A 58 -3.14 1.97 -21.44
CA PHE A 58 -3.94 2.03 -22.66
C PHE A 58 -3.27 2.90 -23.72
N LEU A 59 -2.78 4.09 -23.33
CA LEU A 59 -2.15 5.04 -24.24
C LEU A 59 -0.73 4.63 -24.67
N LYS A 60 -0.05 3.75 -23.94
CA LYS A 60 1.31 3.28 -24.27
C LYS A 60 1.42 2.61 -25.65
N GLY A 61 0.32 2.10 -26.20
CA GLY A 61 0.25 1.50 -27.53
C GLY A 61 -0.11 2.46 -28.66
N TYR A 62 -0.46 3.72 -28.34
CA TYR A 62 -0.80 4.75 -29.31
C TYR A 62 0.39 5.70 -29.42
N ALA A 63 0.91 5.91 -30.62
CA ALA A 63 1.90 6.96 -30.85
C ALA A 63 1.19 8.32 -30.95
N ASP A 64 1.86 9.42 -30.58
CA ASP A 64 1.30 10.78 -30.78
C ASP A 64 0.95 11.06 -32.26
N SER A 65 1.59 10.33 -33.19
CA SER A 65 1.28 10.35 -34.63
C SER A 65 -0.07 9.72 -35.01
N ASP A 66 -0.64 8.91 -34.12
CA ASP A 66 -1.91 8.21 -34.33
C ASP A 66 -3.11 9.05 -33.84
N SER A 67 -2.86 10.22 -33.24
CA SER A 67 -3.87 11.21 -32.88
C SER A 67 -4.38 11.97 -34.12
N ILE A 68 -5.08 11.26 -35.01
CA ILE A 68 -5.63 11.82 -36.26
C ILE A 68 -6.80 12.78 -36.01
N TYR A 69 -7.24 12.92 -34.76
CA TYR A 69 -8.39 13.70 -34.34
C TYR A 69 -8.05 14.87 -33.39
N ASP A 70 -6.77 15.16 -33.16
CA ASP A 70 -6.32 16.26 -32.27
C ASP A 70 -6.36 17.66 -32.92
N ASN A 71 -7.20 17.87 -33.94
CA ASN A 71 -7.42 19.16 -34.61
C ASN A 71 -8.73 19.83 -34.19
#